data_AF-A0A1I3Q8M4-F1
#
_entry.id   AF-A0A1I3Q8M4-F1
#
_cell.length_a   1.000
_cell.length_b   1.000
_cell.length_c   1.000
_cell.angle_alpha   90.00
_cell.angle_beta   90.00
_cell.angle_gamma   90.00
#
_symmetry.space_group_name_H-M   'P 1'
#
loop_
_entity.id
_entity.type
_entity.pdbx_description
1 polymer ?
#
loop_
_entity_poly.entity_id
_entity_poly.type
_entity_poly.pdbx_seq_one_letter_code
_entity_poly.pdbx_strand_id
1 'polypeptide(L)'
;MTMLVFSGLSILILLGALLSYFTAKQGLRKNKKVLENVFLATCVIIFFGLVSALLWFKYAGPISEFLLFGGIIFIIGITLTFIVILAVTLLVRKRKFIQSTGAYMES
;
A
#
# COMPACT_ATOMS: atom_id res chain seq x y z
N MET A 1 -3.35 2.77 26.90
CA MET A 1 -2.41 1.91 26.14
C MET A 1 -2.93 1.52 24.77
N THR A 2 -4.20 1.12 24.63
CA THR A 2 -4.83 0.73 23.36
C THR A 2 -4.74 1.80 22.26
N MET A 3 -4.99 3.08 22.58
CA MET A 3 -4.84 4.18 21.62
C MET A 3 -3.40 4.33 21.07
N LEU A 4 -2.39 4.10 21.91
CA LEU A 4 -0.98 4.27 21.55
C LEU A 4 -0.52 3.18 20.57
N VAL A 5 -1.00 1.95 20.77
CA VAL A 5 -0.75 0.83 19.85
C VAL A 5 -1.50 1.02 18.54
N PHE A 6 -2.73 1.53 18.59
CA PHE A 6 -3.51 1.85 17.39
C PHE A 6 -2.82 2.93 16.54
N SER A 7 -2.34 4.01 17.18
CA SER A 7 -1.57 5.05 16.48
C SER A 7 -0.25 4.53 15.91
N GLY A 8 0.45 3.65 16.64
CA GLY A 8 1.70 3.05 16.16
C GLY A 8 1.51 2.19 14.91
N LEU A 9 0.45 1.37 14.87
CA LEU A 9 0.12 0.55 13.70
C LEU A 9 -0.33 1.40 12.51
N SER A 10 -1.07 2.47 12.76
CA SER A 10 -1.48 3.41 11.72
C SER A 10 -0.27 4.07 11.04
N ILE A 11 0.73 4.47 11.83
CA ILE A 11 2.00 5.04 11.35
C ILE A 11 2.80 4.01 10.54
N LEU A 12 2.83 2.75 11.00
CA LEU A 12 3.50 1.65 10.31
C LEU A 12 2.90 1.37 8.93
N ILE A 13 1.57 1.38 8.83
CA ILE A 13 0.86 1.19 7.57
C ILE A 13 1.07 2.40 6.64
N LEU A 14 1.07 3.62 7.19
CA LEU A 14 1.39 4.86 6.44
C LEU A 14 2.81 4.83 5.87
N LEU A 15 3.80 4.39 6.65
CA LEU A 15 5.17 4.19 6.21
C LEU A 15 5.25 3.14 5.09
N GLY A 16 4.55 2.02 5.24
CA GLY A 16 4.46 0.98 4.21
C GLY A 16 3.88 1.49 2.89
N ALA A 17 2.83 2.33 2.96
CA ALA A 17 2.24 2.97 1.78
C ALA A 17 3.21 3.95 1.10
N LEU A 18 3.93 4.75 1.89
CA LEU A 18 4.97 5.67 1.39
C LEU A 18 6.10 4.93 0.68
N LEU A 19 6.62 3.88 1.31
CA LEU A 19 7.65 3.01 0.74
C LEU A 19 7.17 2.37 -0.57
N SER A 20 5.97 1.78 -0.56
CA SER A 20 5.39 1.16 -1.75
C SER A 20 5.23 2.14 -2.92
N TYR A 21 4.82 3.38 -2.64
CA TYR A 21 4.77 4.44 -3.65
C TYR A 21 6.17 4.82 -4.18
N PHE A 22 7.17 4.92 -3.31
CA PHE A 22 8.56 5.18 -3.73
C PHE A 22 9.12 4.03 -4.59
N THR A 23 8.87 2.78 -4.22
CA THR A 23 9.27 1.59 -4.99
C THR A 23 8.59 1.57 -6.36
N ALA A 24 7.28 1.84 -6.42
CA ALA A 24 6.55 1.95 -7.68
C ALA A 24 7.05 3.12 -8.56
N LYS A 25 7.41 4.25 -7.95
CA LYS A 25 7.96 5.43 -8.65
C LYS A 25 9.37 5.18 -9.20
N GLN A 26 10.26 4.55 -8.43
CA GLN A 26 11.59 4.17 -8.89
C GLN A 26 11.51 3.10 -9.99
N GLY A 27 10.63 2.12 -9.80
CA GLY A 27 10.37 1.07 -10.78
C GLY A 27 9.92 1.63 -12.13
N LEU A 28 8.99 2.60 -12.15
CA LEU A 28 8.55 3.26 -13.39
C LEU A 28 9.65 4.05 -14.10
N ARG A 29 10.63 4.58 -13.36
CA ARG A 29 11.78 5.29 -13.93
C ARG A 29 12.81 4.33 -14.56
N LYS A 30 12.99 3.13 -14.00
CA LYS A 30 13.97 2.14 -14.48
C LYS A 30 13.39 1.13 -15.47
N ASN A 31 12.12 0.75 -15.32
CA ASN A 31 11.44 -0.27 -16.11
C ASN A 31 10.10 0.25 -16.62
N LYS A 32 9.93 0.31 -17.96
CA LYS A 32 8.65 0.65 -18.62
C LYS A 32 7.53 -0.37 -18.34
N LYS A 33 7.82 -1.48 -17.65
CA LYS A 33 6.86 -2.50 -17.24
C LYS A 33 6.07 -2.08 -16.01
N VAL A 34 4.94 -1.41 -16.25
CA VAL A 34 4.01 -0.94 -15.19
C VAL A 34 3.51 -2.09 -14.31
N LEU A 35 3.23 -3.25 -14.89
CA LEU A 35 2.70 -4.43 -14.19
C LEU A 35 3.66 -5.00 -13.13
N GLU A 36 4.95 -5.14 -13.46
CA GLU A 36 5.97 -5.62 -12.50
C GLU A 36 6.09 -4.66 -11.31
N ASN A 37 6.04 -3.36 -11.56
CA ASN A 37 6.16 -2.35 -10.50
C ASN A 37 4.91 -2.30 -9.60
N VAL A 38 3.71 -2.48 -10.17
CA VAL A 38 2.48 -2.65 -9.39
C VAL A 38 2.59 -3.90 -8.51
N PHE A 39 3.04 -5.02 -9.10
CA PHE A 39 3.15 -6.29 -8.38
C PHE A 39 4.12 -6.20 -7.19
N LEU A 40 5.30 -5.60 -7.40
CA LEU A 40 6.30 -5.40 -6.36
C LEU A 40 5.78 -4.50 -5.23
N ALA A 41 5.10 -3.41 -5.58
CA ALA A 41 4.49 -2.48 -4.63
C ALA A 41 3.34 -3.12 -3.83
N THR A 42 2.52 -3.96 -4.48
CA THR A 42 1.48 -4.76 -3.81
C THR A 42 2.09 -5.78 -2.85
N CYS A 43 3.16 -6.48 -3.24
CA CYS A 43 3.87 -7.40 -2.34
C CYS A 43 4.40 -6.69 -1.08
N VAL A 44 4.97 -5.49 -1.23
CA VAL A 44 5.44 -4.68 -0.08
C VAL A 44 4.27 -4.30 0.83
N ILE A 45 3.15 -3.83 0.28
CA ILE A 45 1.96 -3.46 1.07
C ILE A 45 1.40 -4.67 1.82
N ILE A 46 1.29 -5.83 1.16
CA ILE A 46 0.80 -7.06 1.79
C ILE A 46 1.74 -7.49 2.92
N PHE A 47 3.06 -7.41 2.72
CA PHE A 47 4.03 -7.75 3.76
C PHE A 47 3.89 -6.86 5.01
N PHE A 48 3.80 -5.54 4.83
CA PHE A 48 3.57 -4.61 5.94
C PHE A 48 2.20 -4.81 6.60
N GLY A 49 1.16 -5.14 5.82
CA GLY A 49 -0.15 -5.51 6.33
C GLY A 49 -0.12 -6.77 7.20
N LEU A 50 0.61 -7.81 6.77
CA LEU A 50 0.82 -9.05 7.50
C LEU A 50 1.58 -8.83 8.82
N VAL A 51 2.67 -8.06 8.79
CA VAL A 51 3.42 -7.71 10.01
C VAL A 51 2.54 -6.93 10.99
N SER A 52 1.76 -5.98 10.49
CA SER A 52 0.81 -5.21 11.31
C SER A 52 -0.29 -6.10 11.90
N ALA A 53 -0.80 -7.06 11.13
CA ALA A 53 -1.80 -8.03 11.60
C ALA A 53 -1.23 -8.96 12.68
N LEU A 54 0.00 -9.45 12.53
CA LEU A 54 0.67 -10.27 13.55
C LEU A 54 0.92 -9.50 14.86
N LEU A 55 1.36 -8.24 14.75
CA LEU A 55 1.53 -7.36 15.91
C LEU A 55 0.20 -7.07 16.60
N TRP A 56 -0.86 -6.85 15.81
CA TRP A 56 -2.21 -6.67 16.34
C TRP A 56 -2.73 -7.93 17.01
N PHE A 57 -2.53 -9.10 16.42
CA PHE A 57 -2.94 -10.38 17.00
C PHE A 57 -2.29 -10.62 18.36
N LYS A 58 -0.97 -10.37 18.47
CA LYS A 58 -0.23 -10.47 19.74
C LYS A 58 -0.74 -9.49 20.80
N TYR A 59 -1.18 -8.29 20.40
CA TYR A 59 -1.64 -7.26 21.31
C TYR A 59 -3.11 -7.42 21.72
N ALA A 60 -4.01 -7.57 20.76
CA ALA A 60 -5.46 -7.61 20.97
C ALA A 60 -5.98 -8.99 21.38
N GLY A 61 -5.26 -10.07 21.04
CA GLY A 61 -5.63 -11.45 21.38
C GLY A 61 -5.84 -11.69 22.87
N PRO A 62 -4.95 -11.24 23.77
CA PRO A 62 -5.16 -11.38 25.21
C PRO A 62 -6.15 -10.37 25.80
N ILE A 63 -6.65 -9.39 25.03
CA ILE A 63 -7.51 -8.32 25.54
C ILE A 63 -8.98 -8.63 25.28
N SER A 64 -9.38 -8.81 24.01
CA SER A 64 -10.75 -9.20 23.67
C SER A 64 -10.84 -9.67 22.22
N GLU A 65 -11.70 -10.66 21.97
CA GLU A 65 -11.96 -11.19 20.62
C GLU A 65 -12.55 -10.10 19.71
N PHE A 66 -13.41 -9.22 20.24
CA PHE A 66 -14.00 -8.12 19.47
C PHE A 66 -12.94 -7.14 18.94
N LEU A 67 -11.98 -6.72 19.76
CA LEU A 67 -10.87 -5.88 19.27
C LEU A 67 -10.00 -6.61 18.25
N LEU A 68 -9.76 -7.92 18.46
CA LEU A 68 -8.94 -8.71 17.57
C LEU A 68 -9.56 -8.77 16.17
N PHE A 69 -10.81 -9.19 16.07
CA PHE A 69 -11.53 -9.25 14.80
C PHE A 69 -11.73 -7.86 14.18
N GLY A 70 -12.12 -6.86 14.97
CA GLY A 70 -12.32 -5.50 14.49
C GLY A 70 -11.05 -4.88 13.90
N GLY A 71 -9.91 -5.04 14.56
CA GLY A 71 -8.64 -4.51 14.05
C GLY A 71 -8.08 -5.30 12.87
N ILE A 72 -8.29 -6.62 12.79
CA ILE A 72 -7.91 -7.40 11.59
C ILE A 72 -8.71 -6.94 10.37
N ILE A 73 -10.03 -6.78 10.52
CA ILE A 73 -10.91 -6.27 9.45
C ILE A 73 -10.45 -4.87 9.01
N PHE A 74 -10.11 -4.01 9.97
CA PHE A 74 -9.60 -2.66 9.68
C PHE A 74 -8.26 -2.69 8.92
N ILE A 75 -7.30 -3.52 9.32
CA ILE A 75 -6.01 -3.68 8.63
C ILE A 75 -6.22 -4.18 7.21
N ILE A 76 -7.10 -5.16 7.01
CA ILE A 76 -7.44 -5.68 5.67
C ILE A 76 -8.08 -4.58 4.82
N GLY A 77 -9.04 -3.83 5.37
CA GLY A 77 -9.74 -2.75 4.67
C GLY A 77 -8.81 -1.63 4.22
N ILE A 78 -7.89 -1.19 5.08
CA ILE A 78 -6.90 -0.19 4.73
C ILE A 78 -5.91 -0.72 3.68
N THR A 79 -5.47 -1.97 3.83
CA THR A 79 -4.54 -2.62 2.88
C THR A 79 -5.16 -2.67 1.47
N LEU A 80 -6.42 -3.09 1.36
CA LEU A 80 -7.19 -3.07 0.10
C LEU A 80 -7.31 -1.66 -0.47
N THR A 81 -7.63 -0.68 0.37
CA THR A 81 -7.75 0.73 -0.04
C THR A 81 -6.43 1.23 -0.64
N PHE A 82 -5.28 0.92 -0.02
CA PHE A 82 -3.98 1.29 -0.55
C PHE A 82 -3.64 0.59 -1.87
N ILE A 83 -3.99 -0.69 -2.03
CA ILE A 83 -3.81 -1.41 -3.30
C ILE A 83 -4.60 -0.72 -4.42
N VAL A 84 -5.85 -0.36 -4.16
CA VAL A 84 -6.71 0.35 -5.13
C VAL A 84 -6.11 1.72 -5.49
N ILE A 85 -5.72 2.52 -4.49
CA ILE A 85 -5.10 3.84 -4.70
C ILE A 85 -3.83 3.70 -5.55
N LEU A 86 -2.99 2.70 -5.26
CA LEU A 86 -1.75 2.46 -5.99
C LEU A 86 -2.02 2.07 -7.45
N ALA A 87 -3.01 1.19 -7.69
CA ALA A 87 -3.43 0.81 -9.03
C ALA A 87 -3.96 2.01 -9.84
N VAL A 88 -4.85 2.82 -9.24
CA VAL A 88 -5.40 4.03 -9.89
C VAL A 88 -4.29 5.04 -10.20
N THR A 89 -3.39 5.29 -9.25
CA THR A 89 -2.28 6.24 -9.42
C THR A 89 -1.35 5.81 -10.57
N LEU A 90 -1.09 4.51 -10.70
CA LEU A 90 -0.25 3.95 -11.76
C LEU A 90 -0.95 3.98 -13.13
N LEU A 91 -2.26 3.71 -13.19
CA LEU A 91 -3.05 3.86 -14.42
C LEU A 91 -3.09 5.31 -14.91
N VAL A 92 -3.31 6.27 -14.01
CA VAL A 92 -3.30 7.71 -14.34
C VAL A 92 -1.92 8.14 -14.84
N ARG A 93 -0.83 7.67 -14.20
CA ARG A 93 0.54 7.95 -14.67
C ARG A 93 0.82 7.35 -16.04
N LYS A 94 0.40 6.11 -16.31
CA LYS A 94 0.55 5.49 -17.62
C LYS A 94 -0.16 6.31 -18.70
N ARG A 95 -1.39 6.78 -18.43
CA ARG A 95 -2.17 7.62 -19.35
C ARG A 95 -1.44 8.93 -19.67
N LYS A 96 -0.95 9.64 -18.64
CA LYS A 96 -0.15 10.86 -18.84
C LYS A 96 1.14 10.63 -19.63
N PHE A 97 1.82 9.51 -19.40
CA PHE A 97 3.06 9.19 -20.10
C PHE A 97 2.84 8.91 -21.59
N ILE A 98 1.75 8.22 -21.94
CA ILE A 98 1.36 7.96 -23.33
C ILE A 98 0.94 9.25 -24.03
N GLN A 99 0.15 10.10 -23.36
CA GLN A 99 -0.29 11.40 -23.89
C GLN A 99 0.90 12.35 -24.14
N SER A 100 1.88 12.35 -23.23
CA SER A 100 3.12 13.11 -23.40
C SER A 100 3.97 12.58 -24.56
N THR A 101 3.99 11.27 -24.82
CA THR A 101 4.82 10.70 -25.89
C THR A 101 4.17 10.84 -27.27
N GLY A 102 2.83 10.81 -27.36
CA GLY A 102 2.11 11.06 -28.62
C GLY A 102 2.26 12.49 -29.13
N ALA A 103 2.37 13.47 -28.24
CA ALA A 103 2.56 14.88 -28.61
C ALA A 103 3.92 15.18 -29.26
N TYR A 104 4.92 14.29 -29.16
CA TYR A 104 6.24 14.46 -29.79
C TYR A 104 6.35 13.77 -31.16
N MET A 105 5.32 13.06 -31.62
CA MET A 105 5.30 12.47 -32.97
C MET A 105 4.46 13.28 -33.98
N GLU A 106 3.76 14.32 -33.52
CA GLU A 106 2.97 15.24 -34.37
C GLU A 106 3.62 16.63 -34.56
N SER A 107 4.87 16.83 -34.12
CA SER A 107 5.66 18.05 -34.33
C SER A 107 6.91 17.77 -35.15
#